data_AF-A0A1V5AN09-F1
#
_entry.id   AF-A0A1V5AN09-F1
#
_cell.length_a   1.000
_cell.length_b   1.000
_cell.length_c   1.000
_cell.angle_alpha   90.00
_cell.angle_beta   90.00
_cell.angle_gamma   90.00
#
_symmetry.space_group_name_H-M   'P 1'
#
loop_
_entity.id
_entity.type
_entity.pdbx_description
1 polymer ?
#
loop_
_entity_poly.entity_id
_entity_poly.type
_entity_poly.pdbx_seq_one_letter_code
_entity_poly.pdbx_strand_id
1 'polypeptide(L)' 'MAADTVHAATCLHTGAVLISNDAHFDRINDAGIIEVWKISEAIKRIL' A
#
# COMPACT_ATOMS: atom_id res chain seq x y z
N MET A 1 4.03 13.76 5.13
CA MET A 1 5.38 13.24 4.80
C MET A 1 5.80 12.11 5.74
N ALA A 2 5.91 12.31 7.07
CA ALA A 2 6.34 11.23 7.97
C ALA A 2 5.36 10.04 8.05
N ALA A 3 4.04 10.30 8.01
CA ALA A 3 3.03 9.25 8.09
C ALA A 3 3.12 8.24 6.93
N ASP A 4 3.32 8.71 5.70
CA ASP A 4 3.41 7.84 4.51
C ASP A 4 4.63 6.91 4.59
N THR A 5 5.75 7.44 5.09
CA THR A 5 6.96 6.65 5.31
C THR A 5 6.75 5.58 6.38
N VAL A 6 6.09 5.92 7.49
CA VAL A 6 5.80 4.96 8.57
C VAL A 6 4.81 3.88 8.10
N HIS A 7 3.76 4.25 7.37
CA HIS A 7 2.81 3.29 6.82
C HIS A 7 3.51 2.32 5.85
N ALA A 8 4.28 2.84 4.88
CA ALA A 8 5.01 2.01 3.93
C ALA A 8 6.06 1.11 4.61
N ALA A 9 6.83 1.66 5.56
CA ALA A 9 7.83 0.89 6.31
C ALA A 9 7.19 -0.22 7.16
N THR A 10 6.01 0.03 7.73
CA THR A 10 5.27 -0.98 8.49
C THR A 10 4.82 -2.11 7.55
N CYS A 11 4.20 -1.79 6.41
CA CYS A 11 3.79 -2.78 5.42
C CYS A 11 4.97 -3.62 4.90
N LEU A 12 6.12 -2.98 4.63
CA LEU A 12 7.35 -3.66 4.25
C LEU A 12 7.85 -4.61 5.35
N HIS A 13 7.84 -4.15 6.60
CA HIS A 13 8.32 -4.94 7.73
C HIS A 13 7.41 -6.16 8.02
N THR A 14 6.10 -6.00 7.93
CA THR A 14 5.13 -7.05 8.26
C THR A 14 4.76 -7.92 7.06
N GLY A 15 5.16 -7.55 5.84
CA GLY A 15 4.67 -8.17 4.60
C GLY A 15 3.17 -7.95 4.36
N ALA A 16 2.62 -6.84 4.86
CA ALA A 16 1.20 -6.53 4.69
C ALA A 16 0.92 -5.76 3.39
N VAL A 17 -0.26 -5.97 2.82
CA VAL A 17 -0.77 -5.17 1.69
C VAL A 17 -1.30 -3.84 2.22
N LEU A 18 -0.86 -2.73 1.63
CA LEU A 18 -1.38 -1.40 1.94
C LEU A 18 -2.66 -1.15 1.13
N ILE A 19 -3.79 -0.90 1.79
CA ILE A 19 -5.03 -0.51 1.10
C ILE A 19 -5.12 1.02 1.13
N SER A 20 -4.94 1.68 -0.02
CA SER A 20 -5.01 3.15 -0.14
C SER A 20 -5.36 3.58 -1.57
N ASN A 21 -6.02 4.73 -1.70
CA ASN A 21 -6.24 5.40 -3.00
C ASN A 21 -5.29 6.61 -3.20
N ASP A 22 -4.35 6.83 -2.27
CA ASP A 22 -3.38 7.92 -2.36
C ASP A 22 -2.26 7.58 -3.35
N ALA A 23 -2.10 8.41 -4.38
CA ALA A 23 -1.10 8.27 -5.43
C ALA A 23 0.35 8.41 -4.93
N HIS A 24 0.56 8.90 -3.70
CA HIS A 24 1.89 8.92 -3.08
C HIS A 24 2.55 7.53 -3.01
N PHE A 25 1.76 6.46 -3.00
CA PHE A 25 2.25 5.07 -2.92
C PHE A 25 2.41 4.37 -4.28
N ASP A 26 2.02 4.99 -5.39
CA ASP A 26 2.07 4.35 -6.71
C ASP A 26 3.50 3.97 -7.09
N ARG A 27 4.47 4.87 -6.85
CA ARG A 27 5.89 4.62 -7.20
C ARG A 27 6.50 3.46 -6.42
N ILE A 28 6.12 3.27 -5.15
CA ILE A 28 6.68 2.19 -4.31
C ILE A 28 6.00 0.85 -4.61
N ASN A 29 4.74 0.87 -5.04
CA ASN A 29 4.02 -0.27 -5.59
C ASN A 29 4.58 -0.71 -6.95
N ASP A 30 4.78 0.23 -7.87
CA ASP A 30 5.36 -0.02 -9.20
C ASP A 30 6.79 -0.57 -9.11
N ALA A 31 7.54 -0.16 -8.09
CA ALA A 31 8.86 -0.70 -7.77
C ALA A 31 8.82 -2.10 -7.12
N GLY A 32 7.63 -2.63 -6.79
CA GLY A 32 7.44 -3.93 -6.14
C GLY A 32 7.97 -4.00 -4.70
N ILE A 33 8.16 -2.85 -4.03
CA ILE A 33 8.72 -2.79 -2.67
C ILE A 33 7.66 -3.15 -1.63
N ILE A 34 6.43 -2.66 -1.82
CA ILE A 34 5.24 -3.09 -1.07
C ILE A 34 4.09 -3.30 -2.05
N GLU A 35 3.13 -4.15 -1.71
CA GLU A 35 1.90 -4.30 -2.49
C GLU A 35 0.86 -3.29 -2.01
N VAL A 36 0.28 -2.54 -2.95
CA VAL A 36 -0.74 -1.53 -2.68
C VAL A 36 -2.00 -1.84 -3.49
N TRP A 37 -3.15 -1.92 -2.82
CA TRP A 37 -4.45 -2.06 -3.47
C TRP A 37 -5.27 -0.79 -3.33
N LYS A 38 -6.01 -0.44 -4.38
CA LYS A 38 -7.09 0.52 -4.25
C LYS A 38 -8.21 -0.06 -3.39
N ILE A 39 -8.95 0.78 -2.70
CA ILE A 39 -10.06 0.34 -1.82
C ILE A 39 -11.08 -0.50 -2.60
N SER A 40 -11.41 -0.08 -3.83
CA SER A 40 -12.35 -0.81 -4.69
C SER A 40 -11.83 -2.17 -5.16
N GLU A 41 -10.51 -2.32 -5.28
CA GLU A 41 -9.88 -3.60 -5.57
C GLU A 41 -9.88 -4.51 -4.34
N ALA A 42 -9.52 -3.97 -3.17
CA ALA A 42 -9.55 -4.71 -1.93
C ALA A 42 -10.94 -5.28 -1.63
N ILE A 43 -11.99 -4.47 -1.81
CA ILE A 43 -13.39 -4.92 -1.66
C ILE A 43 -13.68 -6.12 -2.56
N LYS A 44 -13.32 -6.06 -3.85
CA LYS A 44 -13.59 -7.15 -4.81
C LYS A 44 -12.81 -8.44 -4.53
N ARG A 45 -11.67 -8.33 -3.84
CA ARG A 45 -10.81 -9.49 -3.52
C ARG A 45 -11.20 -10.15 -2.21
N ILE A 46 -11.74 -9.39 -1.25
CA ILE A 46 -11.97 -9.83 0.13
C ILE A 46 -13.44 -10.19 0.38
N LEU A 47 -14.39 -9.46 -0.21
CA LEU A 47 -15.82 -9.70 -0.12
C LEU A 47 -16.33 -10.42 -1.38
#